data_AF-A0A814XEM9-F1
#
_entry.id   AF-A0A814XEM9-F1
#
_cell.length_a   1.000
_cell.length_b   1.000
_cell.length_c   1.000
_cell.angle_alpha   90.00
_cell.angle_beta   90.00
_cell.angle_gamma   90.00
#
_symmetry.space_group_name_H-M   'P 1'
#
loop_
_entity.id
_entity.type
_entity.pdbx_description
1 polymer ?
#
loop_
_entity_poly.entity_id
_entity_poly.type
_entity_poly.pdbx_seq_one_letter_code
_entity_poly.pdbx_strand_id
1 'polypeptide(L)'
;MSTLKKQRLKYTSNDLKAAIASNFDSVAAGKMYNIPSSTIRLHREQPLLGYKSTGGAYLLSNEEAHLVSSLQLLPEYGFECTTELILNFAHDYMKSLDHTLTPGRKWFNYFTERN
;
A
#
# COMPACT_ATOMS: atom_id res chain seq x y z
N MET A 1 -20.38 22.48 -26.30
CA MET A 1 -19.12 21.72 -26.15
C MET A 1 -19.36 20.58 -25.16
N SER A 2 -19.41 19.34 -25.64
CA SER A 2 -19.74 18.17 -24.82
C SER A 2 -18.48 17.70 -24.07
N THR A 3 -18.50 17.70 -22.74
CA THR A 3 -17.41 17.19 -21.90
C THR A 3 -17.45 15.66 -21.89
N LEU A 4 -16.78 15.04 -22.87
CA LEU A 4 -16.57 13.60 -22.87
C LEU A 4 -15.78 13.19 -21.61
N LYS A 5 -16.47 12.51 -20.69
CA LYS A 5 -15.92 11.97 -19.45
C LYS A 5 -14.82 10.97 -19.83
N LYS A 6 -13.54 11.32 -19.65
CA LYS A 6 -12.40 10.44 -19.94
C LYS A 6 -12.51 9.16 -19.10
N GLN A 7 -12.95 8.06 -19.71
CA GLN A 7 -12.99 6.75 -19.08
C GLN A 7 -11.56 6.20 -19.03
N ARG A 8 -11.10 5.81 -17.83
CA ARG A 8 -9.81 5.13 -17.69
C ARG A 8 -9.89 3.77 -18.37
N LEU A 9 -8.98 3.53 -19.33
CA LEU A 9 -8.75 2.21 -19.90
C LEU A 9 -8.39 1.23 -18.78
N LYS A 10 -9.08 0.10 -18.74
CA LYS A 10 -8.76 -1.01 -17.84
C LYS A 10 -7.81 -1.96 -18.56
N TYR A 11 -6.64 -2.18 -18.00
CA TYR A 11 -5.64 -3.16 -18.45
C TYR A 11 -5.16 -3.96 -17.24
N THR A 12 -4.71 -5.19 -17.45
CA THR A 12 -4.23 -6.03 -16.33
C THR A 12 -2.81 -5.66 -15.93
N SER A 13 -2.43 -6.01 -14.69
CA SER A 13 -1.04 -5.82 -14.23
C SER A 13 -0.04 -6.64 -15.05
N ASN A 14 -0.45 -7.80 -15.55
CA ASN A 14 0.40 -8.67 -16.37
C ASN A 14 0.64 -8.07 -17.75
N ASP A 15 -0.40 -7.53 -18.39
CA ASP A 15 -0.27 -6.87 -19.70
C ASP A 15 0.64 -5.66 -19.61
N LEU A 16 0.56 -4.90 -18.51
CA LEU A 16 1.44 -3.77 -18.28
C LEU A 16 2.90 -4.20 -18.13
N LYS A 17 3.19 -5.26 -17.36
CA LYS A 17 4.54 -5.81 -17.22
C LYS A 17 5.10 -6.28 -18.56
N ALA A 18 4.30 -7.00 -19.34
CA ALA A 18 4.69 -7.47 -20.67
C ALA A 18 4.94 -6.30 -21.64
N ALA A 19 4.11 -5.26 -21.61
CA ALA A 19 4.29 -4.07 -22.41
C ALA A 19 5.59 -3.31 -22.05
N ILE A 20 5.87 -3.13 -20.75
CA ILE A 20 7.09 -2.47 -20.26
C ILE A 20 8.34 -3.25 -20.71
N ALA A 21 8.35 -4.57 -20.52
CA ALA A 21 9.48 -5.45 -20.82
C ALA A 21 9.68 -5.73 -22.33
N SER A 22 8.69 -5.41 -23.16
CA SER A 22 8.80 -5.60 -24.60
C SER A 22 9.88 -4.71 -25.23
N ASN A 23 10.54 -5.20 -26.29
CA ASN A 23 11.50 -4.42 -27.08
C ASN A 23 10.84 -3.40 -28.04
N PHE A 24 9.53 -3.24 -27.97
CA PHE A 24 8.79 -2.30 -28.82
C PHE A 24 8.77 -0.89 -28.22
N ASP A 25 8.76 0.12 -29.07
CA ASP A 25 8.52 1.51 -28.64
C ASP A 25 7.16 1.65 -27.95
N SER A 26 7.05 2.61 -27.02
CA SER A 26 5.85 2.77 -26.17
C SER A 26 4.55 2.96 -26.95
N VAL A 27 4.62 3.48 -28.19
CA VAL A 27 3.46 3.63 -29.09
C VAL A 27 3.05 2.29 -29.70
N ALA A 28 4.02 1.47 -30.12
CA ALA A 28 3.76 0.15 -30.69
C ALA A 28 3.28 -0.83 -29.60
N ALA A 29 3.95 -0.84 -28.44
CA ALA A 29 3.53 -1.60 -27.27
C ALA A 29 2.13 -1.18 -26.81
N GLY A 30 1.81 0.11 -26.82
CA GLY A 30 0.49 0.58 -26.41
C GLY A 30 -0.66 0.07 -27.27
N LYS A 31 -0.43 -0.07 -28.58
CA LYS A 31 -1.39 -0.68 -29.50
C LYS A 31 -1.52 -2.19 -29.28
N MET A 32 -0.40 -2.88 -29.04
CA MET A 32 -0.36 -4.33 -28.89
C MET A 32 -1.02 -4.82 -27.60
N TYR A 33 -0.79 -4.10 -26.50
CA TYR A 33 -1.29 -4.48 -25.17
C TYR A 33 -2.53 -3.70 -24.74
N ASN A 34 -3.07 -2.83 -25.60
CA ASN A 34 -4.19 -1.93 -25.29
C ASN A 34 -3.96 -1.06 -24.03
N ILE A 35 -2.76 -0.50 -23.91
CA ILE A 35 -2.33 0.36 -22.80
C ILE A 35 -1.93 1.72 -23.36
N PRO A 36 -2.31 2.84 -22.73
CA PRO A 36 -1.84 4.14 -23.17
C PRO A 36 -0.31 4.20 -23.23
N SER A 37 0.23 4.67 -24.35
CA SER A 37 1.67 4.80 -24.56
C SER A 37 2.35 5.67 -23.50
N SER A 38 1.63 6.67 -22.98
CA SER A 38 2.06 7.51 -21.86
C SER A 38 2.23 6.72 -20.56
N THR A 39 1.37 5.73 -20.31
CA THR A 39 1.48 4.84 -19.14
C THR A 39 2.70 3.92 -19.27
N ILE A 40 2.92 3.32 -20.43
CA ILE A 40 4.10 2.47 -20.68
C ILE A 40 5.39 3.29 -20.54
N ARG A 41 5.43 4.49 -21.16
CA ARG A 41 6.57 5.40 -21.08
C ARG A 41 6.86 5.78 -19.63
N LEU A 42 5.84 6.15 -18.85
CA LEU A 42 5.98 6.52 -17.45
C LEU A 42 6.61 5.37 -16.63
N HIS A 43 6.16 4.12 -16.80
CA HIS A 43 6.72 2.99 -16.08
C HIS A 43 8.13 2.57 -16.54
N ARG A 44 8.50 2.86 -17.80
CA ARG A 44 9.88 2.65 -18.29
C ARG A 44 10.84 3.70 -17.76
N GLU A 45 10.43 4.97 -17.74
CA GLU A 45 11.22 6.09 -17.21
C GLU A 45 11.33 6.03 -15.68
N GLN A 46 10.29 5.52 -15.01
CA GLN A 46 10.22 5.38 -13.57
C GLN A 46 9.97 3.90 -13.22
N PRO A 47 11.00 3.04 -13.25
CA PRO A 47 10.86 1.61 -12.95
C PRO A 47 10.41 1.35 -11.50
N LEU A 48 10.55 2.34 -10.62
CA LEU A 48 10.03 2.32 -9.26
C LEU A 48 8.54 2.73 -9.16
N LEU A 49 7.91 3.13 -10.26
CA LEU A 49 6.49 3.49 -10.29
C LEU A 49 5.64 2.23 -10.14
N GLY A 50 5.23 1.95 -8.91
CA GLY A 50 4.56 0.69 -8.54
C GLY A 50 5.39 -0.18 -7.58
N TYR A 51 6.67 0.12 -7.39
CA TYR A 51 7.31 -0.15 -6.10
C TYR A 51 6.56 0.73 -5.10
N LYS A 52 5.55 0.15 -4.47
CA LYS A 52 5.23 0.59 -3.12
C LYS A 52 6.56 0.46 -2.41
N SER A 53 7.15 1.57 -1.95
CA SER A 53 8.02 1.44 -0.79
C SER A 53 7.20 0.56 0.15
N THR A 54 7.75 -0.60 0.52
CA THR A 54 7.17 -1.43 1.56
C THR A 54 6.76 -0.44 2.62
N GLY A 55 5.44 -0.19 2.74
CA GLY A 55 4.94 1.07 3.29
C GLY A 55 5.70 1.29 4.58
N GLY A 56 6.55 2.32 4.60
CA GLY A 56 7.63 2.41 5.59
C GLY A 56 7.03 2.05 6.94
N ALA A 57 7.64 1.09 7.64
CA ALA A 57 7.07 0.56 8.88
C ALA A 57 6.59 1.76 9.69
N TYR A 58 5.29 1.79 9.96
CA TYR A 58 4.63 2.96 10.58
C TYR A 58 5.24 3.28 11.94
N LEU A 59 5.91 2.27 12.52
CA LEU A 59 6.66 2.29 13.75
C LEU A 59 8.08 1.79 13.47
N LEU A 60 9.04 2.28 14.25
CA LEU A 60 10.37 1.68 14.33
C LEU A 60 10.29 0.28 14.98
N SER A 61 11.27 -0.58 14.73
CA SER A 61 11.23 -1.97 15.22
C SER A 61 11.07 -2.10 16.74
N ASN A 62 11.65 -1.18 17.51
CA ASN A 62 11.52 -1.11 18.97
C ASN A 62 10.12 -0.65 19.42
N GLU A 63 9.53 0.31 18.71
CA GLU A 63 8.16 0.80 18.96
C GLU A 63 7.14 -0.30 18.63
N GLU A 64 7.37 -1.03 17.54
CA GLU A 64 6.53 -2.16 17.14
C GLU A 64 6.59 -3.28 18.19
N ALA A 65 7.78 -3.64 18.66
CA ALA A 65 7.95 -4.65 19.72
C ALA A 65 7.28 -4.24 21.04
N HIS A 66 7.36 -2.96 21.43
CA HIS A 66 6.68 -2.44 22.60
C HIS A 66 5.15 -2.50 22.45
N LEU A 67 4.62 -2.13 21.28
CA LEU A 67 3.19 -2.23 20.98
C LEU A 67 2.71 -3.67 21.07
N VAL A 68 3.43 -4.63 20.46
CA VAL A 68 3.10 -6.07 20.54
C VAL A 68 3.08 -6.54 21.99
N SER A 69 4.09 -6.19 22.78
CA SER A 69 4.17 -6.57 24.20
C SER A 69 2.97 -6.03 24.99
N SER A 70 2.58 -4.79 24.71
CA SER A 70 1.41 -4.16 25.33
C SER A 70 0.09 -4.85 24.94
N LEU A 71 -0.05 -5.23 23.66
CA LEU A 71 -1.22 -5.95 23.17
C LEU A 71 -1.33 -7.37 23.75
N GLN A 72 -0.20 -8.04 23.99
CA GLN A 72 -0.16 -9.36 24.61
C GLN A 72 -0.62 -9.35 26.08
N LEU A 73 -0.54 -8.21 26.76
CA LEU A 73 -1.03 -8.05 28.14
C LEU A 73 -2.54 -7.83 28.21
N LEU A 74 -3.19 -7.35 27.13
CA LEU A 74 -4.63 -7.07 27.14
C LEU A 74 -5.52 -8.24 27.59
N PRO A 75 -5.27 -9.49 27.14
CA PRO A 75 -6.01 -10.66 27.63
C PRO A 75 -5.83 -10.91 29.14
N GLU A 76 -4.66 -10.60 29.71
CA GLU A 76 -4.39 -10.79 31.14
C GLU A 76 -5.25 -9.86 32.01
N TYR A 77 -5.61 -8.69 31.46
CA TYR A 77 -6.52 -7.72 32.11
C TYR A 77 -8.00 -7.95 31.77
N GLY A 78 -8.33 -9.03 31.05
CA GLY A 78 -9.71 -9.40 30.72
C GLY A 78 -10.31 -8.62 29.54
N PHE A 79 -9.48 -7.95 28.72
CA PHE A 79 -9.96 -7.32 27.49
C PHE A 79 -9.97 -8.31 26.33
N GLU A 80 -11.08 -8.32 25.56
CA GLU A 80 -11.13 -9.04 24.31
C GLU A 80 -10.31 -8.31 23.23
N CYS A 81 -9.36 -9.00 22.61
CA CYS A 81 -8.53 -8.49 21.52
C CYS A 81 -9.33 -8.37 20.21
N THR A 82 -10.31 -7.46 20.19
CA THR A 82 -11.07 -7.12 18.99
C THR A 82 -10.23 -6.22 18.09
N THR A 83 -10.47 -6.29 16.77
CA THR A 83 -9.76 -5.44 15.80
C THR A 83 -9.93 -3.95 16.08
N GLU A 84 -11.11 -3.53 16.52
CA GLU A 84 -11.41 -2.13 16.84
C GLU A 84 -10.61 -1.65 18.06
N LEU A 85 -10.54 -2.48 19.10
CA LEU A 85 -9.76 -2.16 20.30
C LEU A 85 -8.27 -2.07 20.00
N ILE A 86 -7.73 -3.01 19.20
CA ILE A 86 -6.32 -2.98 18.80
C ILE A 86 -6.02 -1.74 17.94
N LEU A 87 -6.91 -1.37 17.01
CA LEU A 87 -6.74 -0.17 16.18
C LEU A 87 -6.77 1.11 17.01
N ASN A 88 -7.69 1.23 17.97
CA ASN A 88 -7.77 2.39 18.86
C ASN A 88 -6.54 2.47 19.77
N PHE A 89 -6.12 1.34 20.34
CA PHE A 89 -4.92 1.27 21.17
C PHE A 89 -3.65 1.65 20.39
N ALA A 90 -3.50 1.11 19.18
CA ALA A 90 -2.39 1.45 18.29
C ALA A 90 -2.41 2.93 17.88
N HIS A 91 -3.61 3.51 17.67
CA HIS A 91 -3.75 4.93 17.35
C HIS A 91 -3.28 5.81 18.50
N ASP A 92 -3.71 5.50 19.73
CA ASP A 92 -3.30 6.25 20.92
C ASP A 92 -1.81 6.09 21.20
N TYR A 93 -1.26 4.89 21.00
CA TYR A 93 0.17 4.63 21.08
C TYR A 93 0.98 5.44 20.07
N MET A 94 0.58 5.41 18.79
CA MET A 94 1.23 6.20 17.73
C MET A 94 1.15 7.70 18.02
N LYS A 95 0.00 8.18 18.49
CA LYS A 95 -0.19 9.58 18.88
C LYS A 95 0.73 9.97 20.05
N SER A 96 0.97 9.07 21.00
CA SER A 96 1.89 9.32 22.12
C SER A 96 3.36 9.45 21.69
N LEU A 97 3.70 8.92 20.51
CA LEU A 97 5.02 8.99 19.89
C LEU A 97 5.14 10.13 18.85
N ASP A 98 4.16 11.03 18.80
CA ASP A 98 4.06 12.10 17.80
C ASP A 98 3.98 11.61 16.34
N HIS A 99 3.57 10.36 16.11
CA HIS A 99 3.30 9.87 14.76
C HIS A 99 2.00 10.48 14.22
N THR A 100 2.06 11.05 13.01
CA THR A 100 0.91 11.68 12.34
C THR A 100 0.00 10.67 11.63
N LEU A 101 0.38 9.40 11.62
CA LEU A 101 -0.29 8.34 10.86
C LEU A 101 -1.36 7.66 11.72
N THR A 102 -2.59 7.60 11.19
CA THR A 102 -3.69 6.85 11.80
C THR A 102 -3.63 5.38 11.35
N PRO A 103 -3.48 4.41 12.26
CA PRO A 103 -3.53 3.01 11.90
C PRO A 103 -4.94 2.65 11.43
N GLY A 104 -5.04 2.12 10.22
CA GLY A 104 -6.29 1.61 9.64
C GLY A 104 -6.25 0.11 9.41
N ARG A 105 -7.34 -0.47 8.91
CA ARG A 105 -7.45 -1.92 8.68
C ARG A 105 -6.35 -2.50 7.77
N LYS A 106 -5.87 -1.71 6.80
CA LYS A 106 -4.72 -2.11 5.96
C LYS A 106 -3.44 -2.23 6.78
N TRP A 107 -3.16 -1.26 7.65
CA TRP A 107 -2.01 -1.32 8.55
C TRP A 107 -2.11 -2.52 9.47
N PHE A 108 -3.29 -2.75 10.07
CA PHE A 108 -3.53 -3.88 10.96
C PHE A 108 -3.19 -5.23 10.29
N ASN A 109 -3.68 -5.46 9.07
CA ASN A 109 -3.35 -6.69 8.33
C ASN A 109 -1.84 -6.84 8.09
N TYR A 110 -1.14 -5.76 7.71
CA TYR A 110 0.31 -5.81 7.56
C TYR A 110 1.05 -5.96 8.89
N PHE A 111 0.51 -5.45 9.99
CA PHE A 111 1.09 -5.56 11.32
C PHE A 111 0.98 -6.99 11.85
N THR A 112 -0.16 -7.66 11.65
CA THR A 112 -0.37 -9.06 12.06
C THR A 112 0.31 -10.07 11.15
N GLU A 113 0.58 -9.75 9.88
CA GLU A 113 1.39 -10.62 9.01
C GLU A 113 2.89 -10.57 9.38
N ARG A 114 3.33 -9.51 10.08
CA ARG A 114 4.74 -9.28 10.44
C ARG A 114 5.12 -9.79 11.83
N ASN A 115 4.15 -9.96 12.75
CA ASN A 115 4.35 -10.38 14.13
C ASN A 115 3.44 -11.57 14.46
#